data_AF-A0AA89BKP1-F1
#
_entry.id   AF-A0AA89BKP1-F1
#
_cell.length_a   1.000
_cell.length_b   1.000
_cell.length_c   1.000
_cell.angle_alpha   90.00
_cell.angle_beta   90.00
_cell.angle_gamma   90.00
#
_symmetry.space_group_name_H-M   'P 1'
#
loop_
_entity.id
_entity.type
_entity.pdbx_description
1 polymer ?
#
loop_
_entity_poly.entity_id
_entity_poly.type
_entity_poly.pdbx_seq_one_letter_code
_entity_poly.pdbx_strand_id
1 'polypeptide(L)'
;MSGSTLNAQISGTSNFPGFKNDNNRKLDLTNCSAHVQSMNMCENEDAKRNSPETKSNLFLLSCTNEKFPNGRIKGTPEIRRSSNSVENGSTKETCTNGQKSVRFRRTSTEMNQEKDGDERNFLEANDTSDLRLIVEGKSLYVSRILLSVVSPILKDLLSKRSREQNTLEIQLQGKKFDEVLEFLKCIYPDMLKQITDENVDLLLGMAQEYRVSSLMSRCREFLKGKLREIPIHPLTLIKSLRMSIDFNLDDLRHLCFEVAKNIPSDVLEATRGYELLTHDVTSTLTSNRLQSFEETGRKIVKRLKEAETHCGLYHKSERWGDNLCNKCLASVGKTAGFEISRLFSN
;
A
#
# COMPACT_ATOMS: atom_id res chain seq x y z
N MET A 1 17.33 -53.33 -33.55
CA MET A 1 16.65 -54.63 -33.77
C MET A 1 15.63 -54.82 -32.66
N SER A 2 14.39 -55.18 -33.03
CA SER A 2 13.28 -55.76 -32.21
C SER A 2 12.88 -55.03 -30.90
N GLY A 3 11.66 -54.54 -30.66
CA GLY A 3 10.34 -54.78 -31.25
C GLY A 3 9.40 -55.44 -30.23
N SER A 4 8.33 -54.75 -29.78
CA SER A 4 6.97 -55.28 -29.52
C SER A 4 6.06 -54.17 -28.92
N THR A 5 5.02 -53.63 -29.59
CA THR A 5 3.63 -54.06 -29.94
C THR A 5 2.55 -53.74 -28.88
N LEU A 6 1.55 -52.92 -29.26
CA LEU A 6 0.07 -53.03 -29.05
C LEU A 6 -0.58 -51.62 -29.11
N ASN A 7 -1.18 -51.21 -30.24
CA ASN A 7 -2.59 -51.37 -30.68
C ASN A 7 -3.64 -50.54 -29.91
N ALA A 8 -4.22 -49.54 -30.57
CA ALA A 8 -5.64 -49.54 -30.98
C ALA A 8 -6.02 -48.23 -31.71
N GLN A 9 -6.46 -48.37 -32.97
CA GLN A 9 -7.26 -47.40 -33.72
C GLN A 9 -8.71 -47.38 -33.19
N ILE A 10 -9.45 -46.27 -33.39
CA ILE A 10 -10.71 -46.22 -34.16
C ILE A 10 -11.10 -44.74 -34.40
N SER A 11 -11.30 -44.46 -35.68
CA SER A 11 -11.91 -43.30 -36.34
C SER A 11 -13.43 -43.26 -36.19
N GLY A 12 -14.08 -42.10 -36.35
CA GLY A 12 -15.49 -42.08 -36.79
C GLY A 12 -16.29 -40.82 -36.45
N THR A 13 -16.84 -40.21 -37.49
CA THR A 13 -17.51 -38.91 -37.59
C THR A 13 -19.03 -38.94 -37.36
N SER A 14 -19.59 -37.72 -37.22
CA SER A 14 -20.94 -37.25 -37.61
C SER A 14 -22.19 -37.75 -36.88
N ASN A 15 -22.95 -36.84 -36.25
CA ASN A 15 -24.18 -36.26 -36.83
C ASN A 15 -24.95 -35.36 -35.84
N PHE A 16 -25.45 -34.24 -36.37
CA PHE A 16 -26.49 -33.37 -35.81
C PHE A 16 -27.85 -34.08 -35.72
N PRO A 17 -28.79 -33.52 -34.93
CA PRO A 17 -30.02 -33.02 -35.56
C PRO A 17 -30.39 -31.60 -35.11
N GLY A 18 -30.97 -30.83 -36.03
CA GLY A 18 -31.46 -29.46 -35.83
C GLY A 18 -32.99 -29.35 -35.63
N PHE A 19 -33.47 -28.11 -35.84
CA PHE A 19 -34.84 -27.52 -35.76
C PHE A 19 -35.12 -26.74 -34.45
N LYS A 20 -35.55 -25.47 -34.43
CA LYS A 20 -36.14 -24.55 -35.45
C LYS A 20 -35.76 -23.08 -35.19
N ASN A 21 -35.83 -22.35 -36.30
CA ASN A 21 -35.70 -20.91 -36.52
C ASN A 21 -36.79 -20.09 -35.80
N ASP A 22 -36.47 -18.86 -35.36
CA ASP A 22 -37.20 -17.65 -35.78
C ASP A 22 -36.57 -16.32 -35.29
N ASN A 23 -36.28 -15.48 -36.29
CA ASN A 23 -36.40 -14.02 -36.33
C ASN A 23 -35.34 -13.09 -35.71
N ASN A 24 -34.54 -12.54 -36.65
CA ASN A 24 -34.30 -11.10 -36.89
C ASN A 24 -33.65 -10.24 -35.78
N ARG A 25 -32.36 -9.91 -35.98
CA ARG A 25 -31.93 -8.58 -36.49
C ARG A 25 -30.42 -8.54 -36.67
N LYS A 26 -29.98 -8.34 -37.92
CA LYS A 26 -28.64 -7.85 -38.26
C LYS A 26 -28.45 -6.46 -37.66
N LEU A 27 -27.31 -6.23 -37.00
CA LEU A 27 -26.76 -4.90 -36.78
C LEU A 27 -25.49 -4.83 -37.63
N ASP A 28 -25.64 -4.25 -38.82
CA ASP A 28 -24.52 -3.83 -39.65
C ASP A 28 -23.94 -2.52 -39.08
N LEU A 29 -22.62 -2.52 -38.91
CA LEU A 29 -21.79 -1.35 -38.70
C LEU A 29 -21.77 -0.53 -39.99
N THR A 30 -22.27 0.71 -39.96
CA THR A 30 -21.86 1.76 -40.91
C THR A 30 -22.29 3.15 -40.42
N ASN A 31 -21.39 4.11 -40.64
CA ASN A 31 -21.56 5.57 -40.68
C ASN A 31 -21.35 6.38 -39.39
N CYS A 32 -20.08 6.74 -39.19
CA CYS A 32 -19.71 8.15 -38.99
C CYS A 32 -20.28 9.02 -40.13
N SER A 33 -20.99 10.10 -39.79
CA SER A 33 -20.72 11.48 -40.26
C SER A 33 -21.95 12.38 -40.09
N ALA A 34 -21.66 13.64 -39.70
CA ALA A 34 -22.44 14.84 -39.90
C ALA A 34 -23.71 15.08 -39.06
N HIS A 35 -23.59 15.95 -38.05
CA HIS A 35 -24.36 17.20 -38.07
C HIS A 35 -23.62 18.35 -37.36
N VAL A 36 -23.17 19.30 -38.17
CA VAL A 36 -22.85 20.69 -37.84
C VAL A 36 -24.12 21.51 -38.11
N GLN A 37 -24.23 22.66 -37.43
CA GLN A 37 -25.23 23.74 -37.52
C GLN A 37 -26.36 23.63 -36.48
N SER A 38 -26.64 24.64 -35.65
CA SER A 38 -26.58 26.09 -35.91
C SER A 38 -26.35 26.92 -34.63
N MET A 39 -25.41 27.87 -34.72
CA MET A 39 -25.25 29.03 -33.84
C MET A 39 -26.39 30.04 -34.06
N ASN A 40 -26.74 30.80 -33.02
CA ASN A 40 -27.02 32.23 -33.10
C ASN A 40 -26.66 32.86 -31.74
N MET A 41 -25.56 33.62 -31.70
CA MET A 41 -25.51 35.10 -31.65
C MET A 41 -25.60 35.66 -30.23
N CYS A 42 -24.44 36.03 -29.69
CA CYS A 42 -24.26 37.28 -28.92
C CYS A 42 -22.77 37.65 -29.03
N GLU A 43 -22.48 38.49 -30.02
CA GLU A 43 -21.22 39.22 -30.12
C GLU A 43 -21.16 40.28 -29.01
N ASN A 44 -19.99 40.42 -28.40
CA ASN A 44 -19.38 41.72 -28.17
C ASN A 44 -17.86 41.52 -28.12
N GLU A 45 -17.20 42.11 -29.11
CA GLU A 45 -15.75 42.24 -29.23
C GLU A 45 -15.20 43.32 -28.28
N ASP A 46 -13.90 43.16 -27.97
CA ASP A 46 -12.86 44.16 -27.62
C ASP A 46 -12.01 43.65 -26.43
N ALA A 47 -10.68 43.54 -26.44
CA ALA A 47 -9.64 43.86 -27.41
C ALA A 47 -8.30 43.15 -27.05
N LYS A 48 -7.43 43.08 -28.06
CA LYS A 48 -6.07 42.50 -28.19
C LYS A 48 -5.04 42.81 -27.07
N ARG A 49 -4.13 41.84 -26.77
CA ARG A 49 -2.68 41.83 -27.12
C ARG A 49 -1.83 40.76 -26.39
N ASN A 50 -1.07 40.01 -27.21
CA ASN A 50 0.33 39.56 -27.10
C ASN A 50 0.92 38.91 -25.81
N SER A 51 1.41 37.68 -26.01
CA SER A 51 2.50 36.91 -25.34
C SER A 51 3.82 37.72 -25.15
N PRO A 52 4.87 37.32 -24.36
CA PRO A 52 5.22 35.98 -23.84
C PRO A 52 5.78 35.90 -22.39
N GLU A 53 6.19 34.68 -22.00
CA GLU A 53 7.26 34.32 -21.02
C GLU A 53 6.89 33.62 -19.69
N THR A 54 7.32 32.35 -19.64
CA THR A 54 8.09 31.64 -18.60
C THR A 54 7.80 31.76 -17.09
N LYS A 55 7.80 30.56 -16.48
CA LYS A 55 8.28 30.17 -15.14
C LYS A 55 7.33 30.28 -13.94
N SER A 56 7.02 29.08 -13.41
CA SER A 56 7.02 28.68 -12.00
C SER A 56 6.31 29.57 -10.98
N ASN A 57 5.25 29.06 -10.34
CA ASN A 57 5.30 28.61 -8.94
C ASN A 57 3.91 28.27 -8.39
N LEU A 58 3.88 27.18 -7.60
CA LEU A 58 3.36 27.12 -6.23
C LEU A 58 2.20 28.09 -5.90
N PHE A 59 0.99 27.57 -5.71
CA PHE A 59 -0.04 28.31 -4.97
C PHE A 59 -0.68 27.43 -3.88
N LEU A 60 -0.25 27.72 -2.65
CA LEU A 60 -0.97 27.49 -1.41
C LEU A 60 -2.28 28.30 -1.45
N LEU A 61 -3.42 27.63 -1.29
CA LEU A 61 -4.70 28.30 -1.03
C LEU A 61 -4.77 28.69 0.45
N SER A 62 -4.44 29.95 0.74
CA SER A 62 -4.82 30.62 1.98
C SER A 62 -6.28 31.07 1.89
N CYS A 63 -7.11 30.58 2.80
CA CYS A 63 -8.46 31.08 3.04
C CYS A 63 -8.43 32.54 3.50
N THR A 64 -9.16 33.43 2.81
CA THR A 64 -9.52 34.75 3.36
C THR A 64 -11.02 34.93 3.42
N ASN A 65 -11.45 35.21 4.65
CA ASN A 65 -12.75 35.63 5.14
C ASN A 65 -13.60 36.50 4.21
N GLU A 66 -14.86 36.10 4.02
CA GLU A 66 -15.95 37.02 3.71
C GLU A 66 -16.81 37.29 4.96
N LYS A 67 -17.08 38.57 5.18
CA LYS A 67 -17.81 39.17 6.29
C LYS A 67 -19.32 39.01 6.10
N PHE A 68 -20.05 38.70 7.17
CA PHE A 68 -21.50 38.96 7.29
C PHE A 68 -21.76 40.07 8.33
N PRO A 69 -22.81 40.89 8.16
CA PRO A 69 -23.00 42.12 8.93
C PRO A 69 -23.75 41.91 10.27
N ASN A 70 -23.56 42.93 11.11
CA ASN A 70 -23.96 43.08 12.51
C ASN A 70 -25.45 42.85 12.85
N GLY A 71 -25.67 42.20 13.99
CA GLY A 71 -26.93 42.25 14.76
C GLY A 71 -26.62 42.25 16.26
N ARG A 72 -27.00 43.34 16.95
CA ARG A 72 -26.68 43.69 18.35
C ARG A 72 -27.85 43.34 19.26
N ILE A 73 -27.66 42.52 20.31
CA ILE A 73 -28.49 42.57 21.54
C ILE A 73 -27.61 42.31 22.79
N LYS A 74 -27.82 43.16 23.80
CA LYS A 74 -27.14 43.26 25.10
C LYS A 74 -27.64 42.20 26.09
N GLY A 75 -26.80 41.85 27.09
CA GLY A 75 -27.27 41.36 28.39
C GLY A 75 -26.29 40.46 29.14
N THR A 76 -25.47 41.03 30.03
CA THR A 76 -24.88 40.34 31.19
C THR A 76 -25.86 40.39 32.37
N PRO A 77 -25.75 39.51 33.37
CA PRO A 77 -24.91 39.88 34.52
C PRO A 77 -24.00 38.75 35.06
N GLU A 78 -22.89 39.19 35.65
CA GLU A 78 -22.02 38.43 36.58
C GLU A 78 -22.78 38.01 37.85
N ILE A 79 -22.23 37.03 38.61
CA ILE A 79 -21.83 37.19 40.03
C ILE A 79 -21.06 35.92 40.53
N ARG A 80 -19.80 36.17 40.94
CA ARG A 80 -19.00 35.68 42.12
C ARG A 80 -18.75 34.17 42.35
N ARG A 81 -17.46 33.73 42.41
CA ARG A 81 -16.51 33.63 43.58
C ARG A 81 -16.96 32.57 44.60
N SER A 82 -16.20 31.60 45.15
CA SER A 82 -14.80 31.47 45.61
C SER A 82 -14.54 29.97 45.93
N SER A 83 -13.42 29.34 45.55
CA SER A 83 -12.25 28.94 46.38
C SER A 83 -12.46 28.47 47.84
N ASN A 84 -11.99 27.25 48.16
CA ASN A 84 -11.16 26.80 49.32
C ASN A 84 -11.45 25.30 49.66
N SER A 85 -10.49 24.35 49.68
CA SER A 85 -9.34 24.11 50.58
C SER A 85 -9.67 23.26 51.83
N VAL A 86 -9.03 22.08 51.90
CA VAL A 86 -8.19 21.58 53.04
C VAL A 86 -8.86 20.76 54.19
N GLU A 87 -8.25 19.58 54.43
CA GLU A 87 -8.06 18.80 55.70
C GLU A 87 -9.25 18.07 56.38
N ASN A 88 -9.14 16.98 57.17
CA ASN A 88 -8.04 16.15 57.73
C ASN A 88 -8.63 14.87 58.40
N GLY A 89 -7.79 13.85 58.67
CA GLY A 89 -7.85 12.98 59.88
C GLY A 89 -8.54 11.60 59.78
N SER A 90 -7.79 10.48 59.79
CA SER A 90 -7.51 9.54 60.92
C SER A 90 -8.70 8.61 61.27
N THR A 91 -8.65 7.27 61.27
CA THR A 91 -7.87 6.39 62.18
C THR A 91 -7.81 4.91 61.72
N LYS A 92 -6.77 4.24 62.22
CA LYS A 92 -6.34 2.81 62.25
C LYS A 92 -7.40 1.70 62.23
N GLU A 93 -7.05 0.56 61.60
CA GLU A 93 -7.13 -0.78 62.22
C GLU A 93 -6.31 -1.84 61.45
N THR A 94 -5.84 -2.83 62.22
CA THR A 94 -4.79 -3.82 61.93
C THR A 94 -5.37 -5.09 61.29
N CYS A 95 -4.64 -5.78 60.40
CA CYS A 95 -4.40 -7.24 60.48
C CYS A 95 -3.54 -7.80 59.33
N THR A 96 -2.86 -8.88 59.69
CA THR A 96 -1.83 -9.66 59.00
C THR A 96 -2.31 -10.41 57.76
N ASN A 97 -1.52 -10.44 56.67
CA ASN A 97 -0.78 -11.62 56.22
C ASN A 97 -0.09 -11.38 54.87
N GLY A 98 1.10 -11.96 54.73
CA GLY A 98 2.01 -11.69 53.63
C GLY A 98 1.61 -12.33 52.30
N GLN A 99 1.87 -11.59 51.22
CA GLN A 99 2.29 -12.12 49.93
C GLN A 99 3.35 -11.16 49.37
N LYS A 100 4.55 -11.70 49.15
CA LYS A 100 5.70 -10.96 48.60
C LYS A 100 5.42 -10.58 47.14
N SER A 101 5.01 -9.34 46.92
CA SER A 101 5.12 -8.69 45.61
C SER A 101 6.52 -8.07 45.52
N VAL A 102 7.40 -8.69 44.72
CA VAL A 102 8.71 -8.12 44.41
C VAL A 102 8.49 -6.96 43.45
N ARG A 103 8.44 -5.75 44.01
CA ARG A 103 8.33 -4.48 43.28
C ARG A 103 9.74 -4.08 42.87
N PHE A 104 10.08 -4.27 41.59
CA PHE A 104 11.38 -3.83 41.06
C PHE A 104 11.39 -2.30 41.01
N ARG A 105 12.06 -1.69 42.00
CA ARG A 105 12.25 -0.25 42.13
C ARG A 105 13.38 0.15 41.19
N ARG A 106 13.07 0.77 40.03
CA ARG A 106 14.09 1.43 39.21
C ARG A 106 14.55 2.68 39.94
N THR A 107 15.73 2.64 40.54
CA THR A 107 16.49 3.83 40.91
C THR A 107 17.22 4.31 39.66
N SER A 108 16.84 5.48 39.18
CA SER A 108 17.55 6.27 38.18
C SER A 108 18.98 6.49 38.67
N THR A 109 19.92 5.77 38.08
CA THR A 109 21.35 6.04 38.18
C THR A 109 21.85 6.21 36.76
N GLU A 110 22.63 7.27 36.58
CA GLU A 110 23.06 7.87 35.33
C GLU A 110 23.65 6.83 34.35
N MET A 111 23.20 6.87 33.11
CA MET A 111 23.73 6.03 32.04
C MET A 111 25.12 6.52 31.65
N ASN A 112 26.14 5.83 32.12
CA ASN A 112 27.46 5.88 31.49
C ASN A 112 27.32 5.33 30.06
N GLN A 113 27.68 6.17 29.10
CA GLN A 113 27.89 5.78 27.71
C GLN A 113 29.15 4.92 27.64
N GLU A 114 29.00 3.60 27.52
CA GLU A 114 30.02 2.73 26.94
C GLU A 114 29.60 2.40 25.51
N LYS A 115 30.05 3.26 24.59
CA LYS A 115 30.24 2.91 23.18
C LYS A 115 31.59 2.21 23.09
N ASP A 116 31.58 0.89 22.93
CA ASP A 116 32.51 0.20 22.01
C ASP A 116 31.97 -1.23 21.78
N GLY A 117 31.04 -1.35 20.84
CA GLY A 117 30.54 -2.65 20.39
C GLY A 117 31.17 -2.95 19.05
N ASP A 118 32.17 -3.82 19.05
CA ASP A 118 32.89 -4.28 17.85
C ASP A 118 31.88 -4.76 16.80
N GLU A 119 31.64 -3.94 15.78
CA GLU A 119 30.72 -4.27 14.70
C GLU A 119 31.31 -5.46 13.94
N ARG A 120 30.60 -6.59 13.91
CA ARG A 120 31.09 -7.82 13.25
C ARG A 120 31.64 -7.50 11.87
N ASN A 121 32.93 -7.72 11.68
CA ASN A 121 33.56 -7.68 10.38
C ASN A 121 33.57 -9.08 9.76
N PHE A 122 33.00 -9.24 8.57
CA PHE A 122 33.05 -10.51 7.82
C PHE A 122 34.37 -10.70 7.04
N LEU A 123 35.23 -9.69 6.99
CA LEU A 123 36.49 -9.74 6.23
C LEU A 123 37.61 -10.45 6.98
N GLU A 124 37.47 -10.59 8.31
CA GLU A 124 38.46 -11.18 9.18
C GLU A 124 37.85 -12.34 9.98
N ALA A 125 38.65 -13.34 10.31
CA ALA A 125 38.20 -14.46 11.13
C ALA A 125 38.01 -14.00 12.59
N ASN A 126 36.96 -14.48 13.23
CA ASN A 126 36.72 -14.29 14.66
C ASN A 126 36.38 -15.62 15.33
N ASP A 127 36.22 -15.60 16.66
CA ASP A 127 35.98 -16.79 17.49
C ASP A 127 34.74 -17.60 17.09
N THR A 128 33.79 -17.00 16.37
CA THR A 128 32.55 -17.66 15.91
C THR A 128 32.56 -18.04 14.42
N SER A 129 33.66 -17.76 13.71
CA SER A 129 33.80 -18.04 12.29
C SER A 129 34.45 -19.41 12.05
N ASP A 130 33.62 -20.41 11.75
CA ASP A 130 34.01 -21.80 11.46
C ASP A 130 33.88 -22.17 9.97
N LEU A 131 33.63 -21.18 9.13
CA LEU A 131 33.41 -21.33 7.69
C LEU A 131 33.89 -20.09 6.92
N ARG A 132 34.54 -20.32 5.78
CA ARG A 132 34.94 -19.30 4.83
C ARG A 132 34.13 -19.40 3.53
N LEU A 133 33.31 -18.41 3.27
CA LEU A 133 32.60 -18.25 1.99
C LEU A 133 33.51 -17.49 1.01
N ILE A 134 33.79 -18.10 -0.13
CA ILE A 134 34.56 -17.49 -1.21
C ILE A 134 33.58 -16.96 -2.26
N VAL A 135 33.60 -15.65 -2.47
CA VAL A 135 32.73 -14.94 -3.44
C VAL A 135 33.62 -14.05 -4.29
N GLU A 136 33.60 -14.21 -5.61
CA GLU A 136 34.48 -13.48 -6.55
C GLU A 136 35.98 -13.53 -6.14
N GLY A 137 36.43 -14.67 -5.61
CA GLY A 137 37.81 -14.86 -5.14
C GLY A 137 38.14 -14.19 -3.80
N LYS A 138 37.22 -13.44 -3.21
CA LYS A 138 37.35 -12.82 -1.88
C LYS A 138 36.72 -13.70 -0.81
N SER A 139 37.25 -13.60 0.41
CA SER A 139 36.82 -14.43 1.54
C SER A 139 35.90 -13.67 2.50
N LEU A 140 34.83 -14.33 2.94
CA LEU A 140 33.93 -13.90 4.00
C LEU A 140 33.91 -14.96 5.11
N TYR A 141 34.22 -14.56 6.32
CA TYR A 141 34.30 -15.42 7.50
C TYR A 141 32.96 -15.43 8.24
N VAL A 142 32.34 -16.60 8.36
CA VAL A 142 30.95 -16.76 8.80
C VAL A 142 30.79 -17.98 9.70
N SER A 143 29.69 -18.03 10.46
CA SER A 143 29.26 -19.19 11.23
C SER A 143 28.36 -20.11 10.42
N ARG A 144 28.79 -21.37 10.24
CA ARG A 144 28.04 -22.45 9.59
C ARG A 144 26.73 -22.75 10.30
N ILE A 145 26.76 -22.81 11.64
CA ILE A 145 25.58 -23.09 12.44
C ILE A 145 24.53 -22.01 12.20
N LEU A 146 24.93 -20.73 12.25
CA LEU A 146 24.00 -19.63 12.05
C LEU A 146 23.39 -19.65 10.65
N LEU A 147 24.21 -19.81 9.60
CA LEU A 147 23.72 -19.92 8.22
C LEU A 147 22.77 -21.10 8.03
N SER A 148 23.03 -22.22 8.69
CA SER A 148 22.18 -23.41 8.65
C SER A 148 20.85 -23.23 9.38
N VAL A 149 20.82 -22.39 10.43
CA VAL A 149 19.60 -22.07 11.17
C VAL A 149 18.71 -21.13 10.36
N VAL A 150 19.29 -20.09 9.75
CA VAL A 150 18.51 -19.07 9.04
C VAL A 150 18.03 -19.51 7.65
N SER A 151 18.71 -20.48 7.03
CA SER A 151 18.41 -20.93 5.68
C SER A 151 18.47 -22.46 5.55
N PRO A 152 17.37 -23.12 5.15
CA PRO A 152 17.39 -24.54 4.84
C PRO A 152 18.24 -24.84 3.58
N ILE A 153 18.27 -23.93 2.60
CA ILE A 153 19.09 -24.09 1.39
C ILE A 153 20.57 -24.06 1.72
N LEU A 154 21.01 -23.09 2.54
CA LEU A 154 22.40 -23.03 2.99
C LEU A 154 22.73 -24.23 3.88
N LYS A 155 21.84 -24.66 4.77
CA LYS A 155 22.03 -25.88 5.57
C LYS A 155 22.33 -27.10 4.70
N ASP A 156 21.54 -27.30 3.64
CA ASP A 156 21.73 -28.43 2.73
C ASP A 156 23.03 -28.31 1.94
N LEU A 157 23.35 -27.10 1.45
CA LEU A 157 24.60 -26.80 0.74
C LEU A 157 25.82 -27.09 1.62
N LEU A 158 25.79 -26.63 2.86
CA LEU A 158 26.83 -26.81 3.87
C LEU A 158 26.99 -28.28 4.26
N SER A 159 25.87 -28.99 4.43
CA SER A 159 25.85 -30.40 4.84
C SER A 159 26.40 -31.33 3.76
N LYS A 160 26.05 -31.10 2.48
CA LYS A 160 26.57 -31.88 1.35
C LYS A 160 28.08 -31.74 1.22
N ARG A 161 28.56 -30.49 1.20
CA ARG A 161 29.99 -30.21 1.00
C ARG A 161 30.86 -30.66 2.17
N SER A 162 30.35 -30.56 3.40
CA SER A 162 31.05 -31.05 4.59
C SER A 162 31.27 -32.56 4.54
N ARG A 163 30.32 -33.35 3.99
CA ARG A 163 30.46 -34.81 3.85
C ARG A 163 31.44 -35.21 2.75
N GLU A 164 31.52 -34.40 1.70
CA GLU A 164 32.34 -34.72 0.54
C GLU A 164 33.82 -34.36 0.73
N GLN A 165 34.15 -33.36 1.54
CA GLN A 165 35.50 -32.76 1.48
C GLN A 165 36.12 -32.36 2.84
N ASN A 166 35.42 -32.47 3.97
CA ASN A 166 35.89 -31.89 5.26
C ASN A 166 36.39 -30.43 5.12
N THR A 167 35.86 -29.68 4.16
CA THR A 167 36.39 -28.35 3.81
C THR A 167 35.76 -27.25 4.67
N LEU A 168 36.62 -26.37 5.18
CA LEU A 168 36.23 -25.14 5.87
C LEU A 168 35.85 -24.02 4.90
N GLU A 169 35.74 -24.33 3.59
CA GLU A 169 35.62 -23.35 2.51
C GLU A 169 34.52 -23.70 1.51
N ILE A 170 33.69 -22.70 1.17
CA ILE A 170 32.61 -22.83 0.19
C ILE A 170 32.64 -21.70 -0.81
N GLN A 171 32.73 -22.05 -2.10
CA GLN A 171 32.62 -21.08 -3.19
C GLN A 171 31.15 -20.87 -3.56
N LEU A 172 30.69 -19.61 -3.51
CA LEU A 172 29.39 -19.20 -4.06
C LEU A 172 29.60 -18.65 -5.47
N GLN A 173 29.28 -19.46 -6.47
CA GLN A 173 29.41 -19.08 -7.88
C GLN A 173 28.25 -18.18 -8.31
N GLY A 174 28.53 -17.22 -9.19
CA GLY A 174 27.51 -16.35 -9.78
C GLY A 174 26.93 -15.27 -8.85
N LYS A 175 27.56 -15.02 -7.69
CA LYS A 175 27.18 -13.96 -6.75
C LYS A 175 28.24 -12.88 -6.68
N LYS A 176 27.82 -11.64 -6.54
CA LYS A 176 28.73 -10.52 -6.28
C LYS A 176 29.09 -10.47 -4.81
N PHE A 177 30.32 -10.08 -4.52
CA PHE A 177 30.81 -9.99 -3.16
C PHE A 177 29.98 -9.05 -2.28
N ASP A 178 29.70 -7.84 -2.78
CA ASP A 178 28.98 -6.80 -2.03
C ASP A 178 27.53 -7.20 -1.74
N GLU A 179 26.91 -7.95 -2.65
CA GLU A 179 25.55 -8.47 -2.50
C GLU A 179 25.49 -9.50 -1.37
N VAL A 180 26.41 -10.45 -1.35
CA VAL A 180 26.49 -11.46 -0.27
C VAL A 180 26.82 -10.80 1.06
N LEU A 181 27.72 -9.82 1.08
CA LEU A 181 28.07 -9.09 2.29
C LEU A 181 26.84 -8.35 2.86
N GLU A 182 26.06 -7.67 2.02
CA GLU A 182 24.84 -6.98 2.43
C GLU A 182 23.81 -7.96 3.00
N PHE A 183 23.62 -9.10 2.35
CA PHE A 183 22.75 -10.17 2.85
C PHE A 183 23.17 -10.67 4.23
N LEU A 184 24.46 -10.96 4.43
CA LEU A 184 24.99 -11.43 5.70
C LEU A 184 24.75 -10.40 6.81
N LYS A 185 24.99 -9.11 6.54
CA LYS A 185 24.71 -8.01 7.49
C LYS A 185 23.23 -7.95 7.90
N CYS A 186 22.32 -8.35 7.02
CA CYS A 186 20.90 -8.36 7.33
C CYS A 186 20.43 -9.61 8.08
N ILE A 187 21.07 -10.77 7.94
CA ILE A 187 20.61 -12.03 8.57
C ILE A 187 21.30 -12.35 9.91
N TYR A 188 22.45 -11.74 10.18
CA TYR A 188 23.20 -11.98 11.42
C TYR A 188 22.55 -11.24 12.62
N PRO A 189 22.25 -11.94 13.74
CA PRO A 189 21.52 -11.37 14.88
C PRO A 189 22.18 -10.18 15.57
N ASP A 190 23.51 -10.10 15.55
CA ASP A 190 24.32 -9.06 16.17
C ASP A 190 24.40 -7.77 15.33
N MET A 191 24.08 -7.84 14.03
CA MET A 191 23.99 -6.66 13.16
C MET A 191 22.56 -6.29 12.82
N LEU A 192 21.78 -7.25 12.29
CA LEU A 192 20.41 -7.06 11.80
C LEU A 192 20.23 -5.75 11.02
N LYS A 193 21.15 -5.45 10.08
CA LYS A 193 21.17 -4.20 9.32
C LYS A 193 19.77 -3.87 8.77
N GLN A 194 19.39 -2.60 8.88
CA GLN A 194 18.08 -2.10 8.45
C GLN A 194 17.86 -2.30 6.94
N ILE A 195 16.60 -2.51 6.59
CA ILE A 195 16.17 -2.61 5.19
C ILE A 195 15.85 -1.18 4.72
N THR A 196 16.30 -0.86 3.51
CA THR A 196 16.19 0.45 2.89
C THR A 196 15.67 0.31 1.46
N ASP A 197 15.34 1.44 0.83
CA ASP A 197 14.82 1.46 -0.55
C ASP A 197 15.85 0.96 -1.58
N GLU A 198 17.14 1.06 -1.25
CA GLU A 198 18.27 0.65 -2.10
C GLU A 198 18.57 -0.85 -1.99
N ASN A 199 18.38 -1.47 -0.82
CA ASN A 199 18.75 -2.87 -0.61
C ASN A 199 17.56 -3.85 -0.68
N VAL A 200 16.31 -3.38 -0.58
CA VAL A 200 15.15 -4.27 -0.50
C VAL A 200 14.98 -5.18 -1.74
N ASP A 201 15.26 -4.68 -2.96
CA ASP A 201 15.21 -5.48 -4.19
C ASP A 201 16.17 -6.69 -4.11
N LEU A 202 17.41 -6.39 -3.72
CA LEU A 202 18.48 -7.36 -3.57
C LEU A 202 18.16 -8.39 -2.47
N LEU A 203 17.71 -7.90 -1.31
CA LEU A 203 17.41 -8.74 -0.15
C LEU A 203 16.21 -9.66 -0.39
N LEU A 204 15.17 -9.22 -1.10
CA LEU A 204 14.06 -10.08 -1.49
C LEU A 204 14.52 -11.23 -2.40
N GLY A 205 15.37 -10.93 -3.39
CA GLY A 205 15.99 -11.91 -4.27
C GLY A 205 16.72 -13.01 -3.49
N MET A 206 17.63 -12.61 -2.60
CA MET A 206 18.40 -13.55 -1.79
C MET A 206 17.56 -14.26 -0.73
N ALA A 207 16.57 -13.59 -0.13
CA ALA A 207 15.66 -14.22 0.81
C ALA A 207 14.84 -15.34 0.15
N GLN A 208 14.40 -15.14 -1.10
CA GLN A 208 13.68 -16.16 -1.86
C GLN A 208 14.61 -17.32 -2.24
N GLU A 209 15.77 -17.01 -2.80
CA GLU A 209 16.74 -18.00 -3.27
C GLU A 209 17.24 -18.91 -2.15
N TYR A 210 17.61 -18.32 -1.00
CA TYR A 210 18.08 -19.06 0.16
C TYR A 210 16.95 -19.44 1.14
N ARG A 211 15.69 -19.14 0.82
CA ARG A 211 14.51 -19.41 1.68
C ARG A 211 14.67 -18.90 3.12
N VAL A 212 15.12 -17.66 3.27
CA VAL A 212 15.26 -16.98 4.57
C VAL A 212 13.96 -16.26 4.92
N SER A 213 13.04 -16.99 5.57
CA SER A 213 11.69 -16.50 5.88
C SER A 213 11.67 -15.25 6.78
N SER A 214 12.64 -15.13 7.70
CA SER A 214 12.75 -13.97 8.59
C SER A 214 13.11 -12.70 7.82
N LEU A 215 14.07 -12.79 6.89
CA LEU A 215 14.46 -11.68 6.02
C LEU A 215 13.33 -11.32 5.05
N MET A 216 12.68 -12.31 4.44
CA MET A 216 11.52 -12.11 3.57
C MET A 216 10.41 -11.32 4.30
N SER A 217 10.15 -11.69 5.56
CA SER A 217 9.14 -11.02 6.37
C SER A 217 9.53 -9.59 6.71
N ARG A 218 10.79 -9.32 7.03
CA ARG A 218 11.27 -7.94 7.28
C ARG A 218 11.19 -7.07 6.03
N CYS A 219 11.55 -7.60 4.85
CA CYS A 219 11.43 -6.87 3.57
C CYS A 219 9.97 -6.51 3.29
N ARG A 220 9.06 -7.48 3.48
CA ARG A 220 7.63 -7.27 3.32
C ARG A 220 7.09 -6.20 4.27
N GLU A 221 7.45 -6.23 5.54
CA GLU A 221 6.98 -5.23 6.51
C GLU A 221 7.55 -3.83 6.22
N PHE A 222 8.79 -3.75 5.74
CA PHE A 222 9.36 -2.49 5.25
C PHE A 222 8.51 -1.89 4.12
N LEU A 223 8.20 -2.68 3.08
CA LEU A 223 7.38 -2.23 1.94
C LEU A 223 5.96 -1.83 2.37
N LYS A 224 5.33 -2.59 3.27
CA LYS A 224 4.02 -2.20 3.83
C LYS A 224 4.11 -0.90 4.62
N GLY A 225 5.21 -0.67 5.34
CA GLY A 225 5.47 0.59 6.03
C GLY A 225 5.44 1.77 5.07
N LYS A 226 6.18 1.65 3.96
CA LYS A 226 6.21 2.67 2.89
C LYS A 226 4.83 2.92 2.25
N LEU A 227 4.02 1.89 2.08
CA LEU A 227 2.65 2.02 1.55
C LEU A 227 1.65 2.68 2.52
N ARG A 228 2.03 2.85 3.79
CA ARG A 228 1.19 3.53 4.81
C ARG A 228 1.60 4.99 5.02
N GLU A 229 2.69 5.44 4.40
CA GLU A 229 3.13 6.84 4.44
C GLU A 229 2.20 7.70 3.58
N ILE A 230 1.68 8.81 4.13
CA ILE A 230 0.75 9.71 3.44
C ILE A 230 1.44 11.07 3.19
N PRO A 231 1.47 11.59 1.95
CA PRO A 231 0.91 11.00 0.73
C PRO A 231 1.80 9.87 0.19
N ILE A 232 1.15 8.85 -0.38
CA ILE A 232 1.84 7.70 -0.98
C ILE A 232 2.46 8.12 -2.30
N HIS A 233 3.76 7.86 -2.47
CA HIS A 233 4.43 8.12 -3.73
C HIS A 233 4.08 7.03 -4.77
N PRO A 234 3.57 7.37 -5.98
CA PRO A 234 3.15 6.38 -6.98
C PRO A 234 4.23 5.35 -7.35
N LEU A 235 5.50 5.77 -7.46
CA LEU A 235 6.62 4.86 -7.72
C LEU A 235 6.76 3.78 -6.64
N THR A 236 6.51 4.12 -5.37
CA THR A 236 6.56 3.19 -4.24
C THR A 236 5.48 2.13 -4.38
N LEU A 237 4.27 2.52 -4.78
CA LEU A 237 3.18 1.59 -5.05
C LEU A 237 3.52 0.63 -6.20
N ILE A 238 3.94 1.16 -7.35
CA ILE A 238 4.25 0.33 -8.53
C ILE A 238 5.41 -0.63 -8.23
N LYS A 239 6.46 -0.14 -7.56
CA LYS A 239 7.59 -0.99 -7.11
C LYS A 239 7.12 -2.09 -6.17
N SER A 240 6.33 -1.75 -5.14
CA SER A 240 5.82 -2.71 -4.15
C SER A 240 4.88 -3.74 -4.78
N LEU A 241 4.03 -3.33 -5.72
CA LEU A 241 3.11 -4.21 -6.45
C LEU A 241 3.90 -5.23 -7.28
N ARG A 242 4.90 -4.77 -8.04
CA ARG A 242 5.78 -5.67 -8.82
C ARG A 242 6.50 -6.67 -7.91
N MET A 243 7.13 -6.19 -6.84
CA MET A 243 7.77 -7.07 -5.85
C MET A 243 6.80 -8.08 -5.25
N SER A 244 5.57 -7.67 -4.96
CA SER A 244 4.58 -8.58 -4.40
C SER A 244 4.19 -9.71 -5.35
N ILE A 245 4.27 -9.47 -6.67
CA ILE A 245 4.03 -10.47 -7.69
C ILE A 245 5.26 -11.36 -7.85
N ASP A 246 6.43 -10.75 -8.07
CA ASP A 246 7.70 -11.45 -8.33
C ASP A 246 8.08 -12.40 -7.19
N PHE A 247 7.75 -12.02 -5.94
CA PHE A 247 8.06 -12.79 -4.74
C PHE A 247 6.84 -13.46 -4.08
N ASN A 248 5.67 -13.47 -4.74
CA ASN A 248 4.42 -14.07 -4.23
C ASN A 248 4.05 -13.62 -2.80
N LEU A 249 4.11 -12.31 -2.55
CA LEU A 249 3.74 -11.69 -1.28
C LEU A 249 2.27 -11.23 -1.32
N ASP A 250 1.35 -12.17 -1.18
CA ASP A 250 -0.09 -11.94 -1.41
C ASP A 250 -0.69 -10.82 -0.55
N ASP A 251 -0.31 -10.74 0.72
CA ASP A 251 -0.78 -9.70 1.65
C ASP A 251 -0.26 -8.30 1.29
N LEU A 252 0.98 -8.19 0.81
CA LEU A 252 1.51 -6.96 0.23
C LEU A 252 0.79 -6.61 -1.07
N ARG A 253 0.51 -7.60 -1.93
CA ARG A 253 -0.22 -7.41 -3.19
C ARG A 253 -1.62 -6.87 -2.94
N HIS A 254 -2.34 -7.45 -1.98
CA HIS A 254 -3.65 -6.97 -1.56
C HIS A 254 -3.60 -5.53 -1.06
N LEU A 255 -2.62 -5.19 -0.21
CA LEU A 255 -2.45 -3.81 0.26
C LEU A 255 -2.17 -2.84 -0.90
N CYS A 256 -1.34 -3.23 -1.87
CA CYS A 256 -1.11 -2.43 -3.06
C CYS A 256 -2.40 -2.15 -3.81
N PHE A 257 -3.26 -3.15 -4.01
CA PHE A 257 -4.55 -2.96 -4.67
C PHE A 257 -5.50 -2.04 -3.89
N GLU A 258 -5.54 -2.14 -2.56
CA GLU A 258 -6.36 -1.25 -1.75
C GLU A 258 -5.91 0.21 -1.86
N VAL A 259 -4.60 0.45 -1.79
CA VAL A 259 -4.01 1.78 -1.97
C VAL A 259 -4.28 2.33 -3.38
N ALA A 260 -4.09 1.50 -4.39
CA ALA A 260 -4.15 1.93 -5.78
C ALA A 260 -5.54 2.40 -6.23
N LYS A 261 -6.63 1.95 -5.58
CA LYS A 261 -8.01 2.39 -5.85
C LYS A 261 -8.18 3.91 -5.75
N ASN A 262 -7.42 4.55 -4.86
CA ASN A 262 -7.56 5.97 -4.55
C ASN A 262 -6.60 6.87 -5.35
N ILE A 263 -5.68 6.30 -6.13
CA ILE A 263 -4.72 7.06 -6.94
C ILE A 263 -5.31 7.29 -8.34
N PRO A 264 -5.32 8.52 -8.89
CA PRO A 264 -5.77 8.80 -10.27
C PRO A 264 -5.10 7.91 -11.34
N SER A 265 -5.88 7.49 -12.36
CA SER A 265 -5.40 6.52 -13.36
C SER A 265 -4.28 7.10 -14.21
N ASP A 266 -4.39 8.37 -14.60
CA ASP A 266 -3.36 9.12 -15.31
C ASP A 266 -2.04 9.17 -14.53
N VAL A 267 -2.10 9.32 -13.21
CA VAL A 267 -0.92 9.28 -12.34
C VAL A 267 -0.29 7.89 -12.31
N LEU A 268 -1.10 6.82 -12.20
CA LEU A 268 -0.61 5.44 -12.21
C LEU A 268 0.02 5.09 -13.56
N GLU A 269 -0.67 5.37 -14.65
CA GLU A 269 -0.24 5.08 -16.03
C GLU A 269 1.03 5.86 -16.41
N ALA A 270 1.21 7.08 -15.90
CA ALA A 270 2.43 7.86 -16.09
C ALA A 270 3.61 7.40 -15.21
N THR A 271 3.37 6.52 -14.23
CA THR A 271 4.41 6.09 -13.28
C THR A 271 5.30 5.01 -13.91
N ARG A 272 6.61 5.24 -13.88
CA ARG A 272 7.61 4.28 -14.39
C ARG A 272 7.41 2.87 -13.83
N GLY A 273 7.36 1.89 -14.73
CA GLY A 273 7.19 0.48 -14.42
C GLY A 273 5.73 0.03 -14.41
N TYR A 274 4.76 0.93 -14.60
CA TYR A 274 3.36 0.58 -14.80
C TYR A 274 3.18 -0.21 -16.10
N GLU A 275 3.91 0.18 -17.15
CA GLU A 275 3.95 -0.48 -18.46
C GLU A 275 4.44 -1.94 -18.40
N LEU A 276 5.11 -2.32 -17.31
CA LEU A 276 5.60 -3.69 -17.09
C LEU A 276 4.58 -4.58 -16.36
N LEU A 277 3.44 -4.03 -15.92
CA LEU A 277 2.38 -4.79 -15.28
C LEU A 277 1.63 -5.64 -16.32
N THR A 278 1.27 -6.86 -15.94
CA THR A 278 0.49 -7.74 -16.81
C THR A 278 -0.95 -7.25 -16.96
N HIS A 279 -1.60 -7.66 -18.04
CA HIS A 279 -3.00 -7.34 -18.29
C HIS A 279 -3.93 -7.81 -17.14
N ASP A 280 -3.64 -8.95 -16.51
CA ASP A 280 -4.43 -9.45 -15.39
C ASP A 280 -4.33 -8.53 -14.17
N VAL A 281 -3.16 -7.96 -13.91
CA VAL A 281 -2.92 -7.03 -12.81
C VAL A 281 -3.62 -5.70 -13.08
N THR A 282 -3.48 -5.14 -14.29
CA THR A 282 -4.13 -3.87 -14.66
C THR A 282 -5.66 -4.02 -14.73
N SER A 283 -6.16 -5.15 -15.21
CA SER A 283 -7.59 -5.51 -15.18
C SER A 283 -8.13 -5.58 -13.74
N THR A 284 -7.39 -6.23 -12.84
CA THR A 284 -7.76 -6.31 -11.41
C THR A 284 -7.80 -4.93 -10.77
N LEU A 285 -6.79 -4.10 -11.02
CA LEU A 285 -6.73 -2.72 -10.54
C LEU A 285 -7.94 -1.91 -11.03
N THR A 286 -8.24 -1.98 -12.32
CA THR A 286 -9.36 -1.27 -12.95
C THR A 286 -10.70 -1.75 -12.39
N SER A 287 -10.87 -3.06 -12.24
CA SER A 287 -12.09 -3.66 -11.67
C SER A 287 -12.32 -3.24 -10.23
N ASN A 288 -11.27 -3.26 -9.41
CA ASN A 288 -11.30 -2.82 -8.02
C ASN A 288 -11.71 -1.35 -7.91
N ARG A 289 -11.18 -0.50 -8.78
CA ARG A 289 -11.52 0.91 -8.81
C ARG A 289 -12.96 1.14 -9.28
N LEU A 290 -13.39 0.43 -10.33
CA LEU A 290 -14.75 0.48 -10.83
C LEU A 290 -15.76 0.11 -9.73
N GLN A 291 -15.48 -0.93 -8.95
CA GLN A 291 -16.32 -1.31 -7.80
C GLN A 291 -16.45 -0.18 -6.78
N SER A 292 -15.36 0.54 -6.48
CA SER A 292 -15.42 1.71 -5.58
C SER A 292 -16.29 2.84 -6.16
N PHE A 293 -16.17 3.14 -7.45
CA PHE A 293 -17.03 4.12 -8.12
C PHE A 293 -18.50 3.71 -8.08
N GLU A 294 -18.82 2.45 -8.40
CA GLU A 294 -20.19 1.95 -8.35
C GLU A 294 -20.78 1.99 -6.93
N GLU A 295 -19.98 1.65 -5.92
CA GLU A 295 -20.42 1.71 -4.51
C GLU A 295 -20.73 3.15 -4.09
N THR A 296 -19.86 4.09 -4.45
CA THR A 296 -20.09 5.53 -4.23
C THR A 296 -21.34 6.00 -4.98
N GLY A 297 -21.52 5.61 -6.24
CA GLY A 297 -22.71 5.90 -7.02
C GLY A 297 -24.00 5.39 -6.35
N ARG A 298 -23.98 4.15 -5.85
CA ARG A 298 -25.11 3.55 -5.11
C ARG A 298 -25.46 4.36 -3.85
N LYS A 299 -24.46 4.84 -3.09
CA LYS A 299 -24.68 5.69 -1.91
C LYS A 299 -25.34 7.02 -2.27
N ILE A 300 -24.86 7.67 -3.33
CA ILE A 300 -25.41 8.95 -3.81
C ILE A 300 -26.84 8.78 -4.31
N VAL A 301 -27.12 7.75 -5.13
CA VAL A 301 -28.46 7.44 -5.62
C VAL A 301 -29.43 7.13 -4.48
N LYS A 302 -28.98 6.38 -3.46
CA LYS A 302 -29.79 6.12 -2.27
C LYS A 302 -30.16 7.44 -1.56
N ARG A 303 -29.17 8.32 -1.35
CA ARG A 303 -29.40 9.62 -0.70
C ARG A 303 -30.34 10.50 -1.50
N LEU A 304 -30.25 10.47 -2.83
CA LEU A 304 -31.16 11.21 -3.71
C LEU A 304 -32.61 10.74 -3.52
N LYS A 305 -32.88 9.43 -3.53
CA LYS A 305 -34.23 8.88 -3.32
C LYS A 305 -34.80 9.23 -1.94
N GLU A 306 -33.97 9.22 -0.90
CA GLU A 306 -34.37 9.65 0.44
C GLU A 306 -34.73 11.14 0.46
N ALA A 307 -33.99 11.98 -0.26
CA ALA A 307 -34.28 13.40 -0.37
C ALA A 307 -35.57 13.67 -1.15
N GLU A 308 -35.83 12.92 -2.23
CA GLU A 308 -37.05 13.03 -3.04
C GLU A 308 -38.30 12.71 -2.23
N THR A 309 -38.26 11.60 -1.49
CA THR A 309 -39.35 11.17 -0.61
C THR A 309 -39.59 12.18 0.51
N HIS A 310 -38.53 12.61 1.21
CA HIS A 310 -38.63 13.63 2.26
C HIS A 310 -39.18 14.96 1.74
N CYS A 311 -38.63 15.47 0.63
CA CYS A 311 -39.07 16.72 0.03
C CYS A 311 -40.54 16.66 -0.39
N GLY A 312 -41.00 15.49 -0.84
CA GLY A 312 -42.38 15.28 -1.31
C GLY A 312 -43.40 15.25 -0.20
N LEU A 313 -42.99 14.83 1.00
CA LEU A 313 -43.86 14.81 2.17
C LEU A 313 -43.87 16.14 2.91
N TYR A 314 -42.71 16.79 3.06
CA TYR A 314 -42.55 17.90 4.00
C TYR A 314 -42.31 19.28 3.36
N HIS A 315 -41.93 19.36 2.08
CA HIS A 315 -41.51 20.61 1.43
C HIS A 315 -42.28 20.91 0.12
N LYS A 316 -43.51 20.43 -0.04
CA LYS A 316 -44.27 20.54 -1.30
C LYS A 316 -44.36 21.96 -1.86
N SER A 317 -44.53 22.97 -1.00
CA SER A 317 -44.64 24.39 -1.40
C SER A 317 -43.31 25.06 -1.71
N GLU A 318 -42.18 24.44 -1.34
CA GLU A 318 -40.82 24.98 -1.54
C GLU A 318 -40.11 24.34 -2.75
N ARG A 319 -40.82 23.50 -3.52
CA ARG A 319 -40.30 22.79 -4.69
C ARG A 319 -40.26 23.67 -5.94
N TRP A 320 -39.40 23.30 -6.89
CA TRP A 320 -39.35 23.88 -8.23
C TRP A 320 -39.89 22.88 -9.25
N GLY A 321 -41.21 22.90 -9.45
CA GLY A 321 -41.92 21.88 -10.24
C GLY A 321 -41.75 20.49 -9.60
N ASP A 322 -41.33 19.51 -10.41
CA ASP A 322 -41.05 18.15 -9.95
C ASP A 322 -39.70 17.99 -9.24
N ASN A 323 -38.90 19.06 -9.15
CA ASN A 323 -37.56 19.01 -8.57
C ASN A 323 -37.56 19.13 -7.04
N LEU A 324 -36.45 18.72 -6.44
CA LEU A 324 -36.14 18.95 -5.02
C LEU A 324 -36.12 20.44 -4.68
N CYS A 325 -36.51 20.79 -3.44
CA CYS A 325 -36.25 22.12 -2.90
C CYS A 325 -34.74 22.33 -2.66
N ASN A 326 -34.30 23.59 -2.60
CA ASN A 326 -32.88 23.96 -2.42
C ASN A 326 -32.21 23.28 -1.21
N LYS A 327 -32.93 23.13 -0.09
CA LYS A 327 -32.40 22.50 1.12
C LYS A 327 -32.11 21.01 0.93
N CYS A 328 -33.05 20.28 0.31
CA CYS A 328 -32.88 18.85 0.03
C CYS A 328 -31.78 18.61 -1.01
N LEU A 329 -31.74 19.43 -2.07
CA LEU A 329 -30.70 19.35 -3.09
C LEU A 329 -29.30 19.61 -2.50
N ALA A 330 -29.15 20.64 -1.67
CA ALA A 330 -27.91 20.93 -0.98
C ALA A 330 -27.48 19.78 -0.05
N SER A 331 -28.43 19.10 0.61
CA SER A 331 -28.11 17.92 1.42
C SER A 331 -27.57 16.76 0.58
N VAL A 332 -28.15 16.47 -0.59
CA VAL A 332 -27.63 15.45 -1.52
C VAL A 332 -26.24 15.85 -2.00
N GLY A 333 -26.05 17.10 -2.40
CA GLY A 333 -24.76 17.64 -2.86
C GLY A 333 -23.64 17.49 -1.82
N LYS A 334 -23.94 17.73 -0.54
CA LYS A 334 -22.97 17.50 0.56
C LYS A 334 -22.55 16.04 0.67
N THR A 335 -23.51 15.10 0.62
CA THR A 335 -23.20 13.67 0.66
C THR A 335 -22.40 13.24 -0.58
N ALA A 336 -22.80 13.71 -1.77
CA ALA A 336 -22.09 13.42 -3.01
C ALA A 336 -20.66 13.94 -2.98
N GLY A 337 -20.45 15.20 -2.57
CA GLY A 337 -19.11 15.77 -2.44
C GLY A 337 -18.25 15.00 -1.44
N PHE A 338 -18.80 14.58 -0.31
CA PHE A 338 -18.09 13.76 0.67
C PHE A 338 -17.68 12.39 0.11
N GLU A 339 -18.61 11.63 -0.49
CA GLU A 339 -18.32 10.30 -1.03
C GLU A 339 -17.36 10.36 -2.22
N ILE A 340 -17.48 11.37 -3.08
CA ILE A 340 -16.55 11.56 -4.21
C ILE A 340 -15.14 11.92 -3.71
N SER A 341 -15.03 12.78 -2.70
CA SER A 341 -13.72 13.17 -2.16
C SER A 341 -12.93 11.97 -1.62
N ARG A 342 -13.61 10.97 -1.06
CA ARG A 342 -12.98 9.75 -0.55
C ARG A 342 -12.39 8.86 -1.64
N LEU A 343 -12.89 8.93 -2.87
CA LEU A 343 -12.35 8.15 -4.00
C LEU A 343 -10.95 8.60 -4.44
N PHE A 344 -10.51 9.78 -4.00
CA PHE A 344 -9.23 10.38 -4.37
C PHE A 344 -8.39 10.77 -3.15
N SER A 345 -8.83 10.36 -1.95
CA SER A 345 -8.09 10.60 -0.71
C SER A 345 -7.09 9.46 -0.51
N ASN A 346 -5.80 9.77 -0.64
CA ASN A 346 -4.71 8.86 -0.33
C ASN A 346 -4.29 8.96 1.13
#